data_AF-T1FHG2-F1
#
_entry.id   AF-T1FHG2-F1
#
_cell.length_a   1.000
_cell.length_b   1.000
_cell.length_c   1.000
_cell.angle_alpha   90.00
_cell.angle_beta   90.00
_cell.angle_gamma   90.00
#
_symmetry.space_group_name_H-M   'P 1'
#
loop_
_entity.id
_entity.type
_entity.pdbx_description
1 polymer ?
#
loop_
_entity_poly.entity_id
_entity_poly.type
_entity_poly.pdbx_seq_one_letter_code
_entity_poly.pdbx_strand_id
1 'polypeptide(L)'
;MRYCSPPTVTHSSPEYLIKNIGDWLELFCQSNGHPTPSLSWLKDSRKVNLKQNGSRLIVGDVRRDSAGMYQCLFRNDLGSATRHIRLDVKDKHWISSDGVHIVEPPRNVTSMEGSDVKMTCRAEGRPSSVTYQWYKDRLNVNSHPGLSARVMVNNNNNNNNNKNVNINKNKLKPHHKHHHHHNNVMDDDDDDTDNSIGTLTIVNISKDDDGWYTCAATNNVGRVAKVDAYLNVTCELLACLNIYLALNKSFIWR
;
A
#
# COMPACT_ATOMS: atom_id res chain seq x y z
N MET A 1 14.83 -54.96 -28.63
CA MET A 1 13.73 -54.16 -29.25
C MET A 1 13.86 -52.73 -28.78
N ARG A 2 13.83 -51.73 -29.68
CA ARG A 2 13.74 -50.31 -29.27
C ARG A 2 12.29 -50.03 -28.91
N TYR A 3 12.01 -49.70 -27.64
CA TYR A 3 10.66 -49.43 -27.16
C TYR A 3 10.29 -47.98 -27.45
N CYS A 4 9.31 -47.80 -28.31
CA CYS A 4 8.78 -46.51 -28.74
C CYS A 4 7.51 -46.17 -27.93
N SER A 5 7.35 -44.92 -27.53
CA SER A 5 6.19 -44.45 -26.76
C SER A 5 5.77 -43.01 -27.11
N PRO A 6 4.46 -42.71 -27.15
CA PRO A 6 3.98 -41.36 -27.39
C PRO A 6 4.31 -40.43 -26.20
N PRO A 7 4.23 -39.09 -26.39
CA PRO A 7 4.53 -38.16 -25.34
C PRO A 7 3.49 -38.23 -24.21
N THR A 8 3.93 -38.08 -22.97
CA THR A 8 3.05 -37.95 -21.79
C THR A 8 3.60 -36.86 -20.88
N VAL A 9 2.75 -35.87 -20.52
CA VAL A 9 3.13 -34.83 -19.55
C VAL A 9 3.22 -35.44 -18.16
N THR A 10 4.38 -35.31 -17.51
CA THR A 10 4.65 -35.89 -16.18
C THR A 10 4.63 -34.85 -15.07
N HIS A 11 5.08 -33.63 -15.35
CA HIS A 11 5.14 -32.55 -14.37
C HIS A 11 4.91 -31.20 -15.06
N SER A 12 4.16 -30.30 -14.42
CA SER A 12 3.88 -28.97 -14.97
C SER A 12 3.57 -27.97 -13.87
N SER A 13 3.62 -26.68 -14.21
CA SER A 13 3.01 -25.65 -13.37
C SER A 13 1.51 -25.94 -13.13
N PRO A 14 0.92 -25.39 -12.06
CA PRO A 14 -0.51 -25.51 -11.77
C PRO A 14 -1.38 -25.09 -12.95
N GLU A 15 -2.55 -25.72 -13.09
CA GLU A 15 -3.51 -25.41 -14.17
C GLU A 15 -4.05 -23.99 -14.09
N TYR A 16 -4.08 -23.41 -12.89
CA TYR A 16 -4.55 -22.07 -12.64
C TYR A 16 -3.58 -21.33 -11.74
N LEU A 17 -3.17 -20.12 -12.16
CA LEU A 17 -2.24 -19.26 -11.46
C LEU A 17 -2.80 -17.84 -11.40
N ILE A 18 -2.65 -17.21 -10.23
CA ILE A 18 -2.88 -15.78 -10.04
C ILE A 18 -1.55 -15.14 -9.71
N LYS A 19 -1.14 -14.13 -10.47
CA LYS A 19 0.06 -13.32 -10.21
C LYS A 19 -0.27 -11.85 -10.18
N ASN A 20 0.54 -11.07 -9.47
CA ASN A 20 0.41 -9.62 -9.49
C ASN A 20 1.24 -9.01 -10.63
N ILE A 21 0.85 -7.83 -11.10
CA ILE A 21 1.69 -7.02 -12.00
C ILE A 21 3.03 -6.75 -11.30
N GLY A 22 4.12 -6.97 -12.04
CA GLY A 22 5.50 -6.84 -11.55
C GLY A 22 6.04 -8.09 -10.86
N ASP A 23 5.23 -9.14 -10.64
CA ASP A 23 5.76 -10.41 -10.15
C ASP A 23 6.65 -11.05 -11.22
N TRP A 24 7.72 -11.71 -10.80
CA TRP A 24 8.50 -12.58 -11.68
C TRP A 24 7.77 -13.92 -11.87
N LEU A 25 7.57 -14.34 -13.12
CA LEU A 25 6.92 -15.60 -13.45
C LEU A 25 7.76 -16.48 -14.39
N GLU A 26 7.86 -17.74 -14.00
CA GLU A 26 8.39 -18.83 -14.81
C GLU A 26 7.38 -19.99 -14.83
N LEU A 27 7.01 -20.43 -16.02
CA LEU A 27 6.20 -21.63 -16.24
C LEU A 27 7.11 -22.80 -16.59
N PHE A 28 6.75 -24.01 -16.16
CA PHE A 28 7.50 -25.21 -16.48
C PHE A 28 6.58 -26.35 -16.91
N CYS A 29 7.09 -27.22 -17.77
CA CYS A 29 6.36 -28.39 -18.25
C CYS A 29 7.34 -29.47 -18.70
N GLN A 30 7.14 -30.71 -18.27
CA GLN A 30 8.02 -31.85 -18.53
C GLN A 30 7.21 -33.02 -19.10
N SER A 31 7.83 -33.79 -19.99
CA SER A 31 7.22 -34.97 -20.59
C SER A 31 8.19 -36.15 -20.68
N ASN A 32 7.63 -37.35 -20.71
CA ASN A 32 8.32 -38.56 -21.17
C ASN A 32 7.84 -38.94 -22.58
N GLY A 33 8.60 -39.79 -23.27
CA GLY A 33 8.27 -40.33 -24.59
C GLY A 33 9.54 -40.80 -25.33
N HIS A 34 9.41 -41.76 -26.24
CA HIS A 34 10.51 -42.21 -27.09
C HIS A 34 10.06 -42.38 -28.55
N PRO A 35 10.66 -41.65 -29.52
CA PRO A 35 11.75 -40.69 -29.39
C PRO A 35 11.42 -39.49 -28.48
N THR A 36 12.46 -38.83 -27.93
CA THR A 36 12.31 -37.72 -26.98
C THR A 36 11.42 -36.62 -27.56
N PRO A 37 10.31 -36.25 -26.90
CA PRO A 37 9.38 -35.26 -27.45
C PRO A 37 9.98 -33.85 -27.52
N SER A 38 9.71 -33.14 -28.60
CA SER A 38 9.98 -31.70 -28.73
C SER A 38 8.93 -30.88 -27.97
N LEU A 39 9.35 -29.84 -27.26
CA LEU A 39 8.47 -28.91 -26.54
C LEU A 39 8.17 -27.67 -27.40
N SER A 40 6.91 -27.25 -27.42
CA SER A 40 6.47 -25.96 -27.96
C SER A 40 5.55 -25.26 -26.97
N TRP A 41 5.82 -23.98 -26.69
CA TRP A 41 4.95 -23.13 -25.89
C TRP A 41 4.01 -22.29 -26.75
N LEU A 42 2.76 -22.22 -26.35
CA LEU A 42 1.74 -21.36 -26.94
C LEU A 42 1.11 -20.49 -25.84
N LYS A 43 0.70 -19.27 -26.21
CA LYS A 43 -0.19 -18.41 -25.43
C LYS A 43 -1.37 -18.06 -26.32
N ASP A 44 -2.58 -18.33 -25.84
CA ASP A 44 -3.82 -18.06 -26.55
C ASP A 44 -3.79 -18.65 -27.98
N SER A 45 -3.32 -19.91 -28.07
CA SER A 45 -3.14 -20.69 -29.30
C SER A 45 -2.09 -20.16 -30.29
N ARG A 46 -1.26 -19.17 -29.90
CA ARG A 46 -0.19 -18.60 -30.73
C ARG A 46 1.18 -18.92 -30.15
N LYS A 47 2.19 -19.13 -31.01
CA LYS A 47 3.58 -19.31 -30.56
C LYS A 47 4.02 -18.10 -29.74
N VAL A 48 4.63 -18.37 -28.59
CA VAL A 48 5.17 -17.33 -27.72
C VAL A 48 6.52 -16.85 -28.24
N ASN A 49 6.73 -15.53 -28.21
CA ASN A 49 8.01 -14.89 -28.48
C ASN A 49 8.70 -14.51 -27.16
N LEU A 50 8.87 -15.50 -26.28
CA LEU A 50 9.44 -15.33 -24.93
C LEU A 50 10.67 -16.22 -24.75
N LYS A 51 11.54 -15.84 -23.81
CA LYS A 51 12.76 -16.60 -23.51
C LYS A 51 12.40 -17.97 -22.97
N GLN A 52 13.02 -19.00 -23.52
CA GLN A 52 12.87 -20.40 -23.09
C GLN A 52 14.20 -20.91 -22.57
N ASN A 53 14.16 -21.68 -21.47
CA ASN A 53 15.32 -22.35 -20.91
C ASN A 53 14.98 -23.84 -20.69
N GLY A 54 15.26 -24.65 -21.70
CA GLY A 54 14.87 -26.06 -21.71
C GLY A 54 13.35 -26.22 -21.58
N SER A 55 12.91 -26.81 -20.48
CA SER A 55 11.49 -27.09 -20.18
C SER A 55 10.73 -25.91 -19.54
N ARG A 56 11.36 -24.74 -19.45
CA ARG A 56 10.86 -23.55 -18.75
C ARG A 56 10.59 -22.40 -19.73
N LEU A 57 9.48 -21.70 -19.53
CA LEU A 57 9.10 -20.47 -20.23
C LEU A 57 9.23 -19.30 -19.25
N ILE A 58 10.10 -18.33 -19.58
CA ILE A 58 10.29 -17.13 -18.78
C ILE A 58 9.29 -16.08 -19.26
N VAL A 59 8.27 -15.81 -18.45
CA VAL A 59 7.35 -14.68 -18.69
C VAL A 59 8.01 -13.38 -18.21
N GLY A 60 8.88 -13.46 -17.20
CA GLY A 60 9.60 -12.31 -16.65
C GLY A 60 8.69 -11.48 -15.76
N ASP A 61 8.77 -10.15 -15.89
CA ASP A 61 7.89 -9.22 -15.19
C ASP A 61 6.45 -9.32 -15.73
N VAL A 62 5.54 -9.78 -14.89
CA VAL A 62 4.14 -9.98 -15.24
C VAL A 62 3.47 -8.62 -15.52
N ARG A 63 2.79 -8.51 -16.66
CA ARG A 63 2.00 -7.36 -17.10
C ARG A 63 0.55 -7.79 -17.38
N ARG A 64 -0.35 -6.83 -17.61
CA ARG A 64 -1.78 -7.13 -17.88
C ARG A 64 -1.96 -8.04 -19.10
N ASP A 65 -1.17 -7.82 -20.14
CA ASP A 65 -1.16 -8.62 -21.38
C ASP A 65 -0.48 -9.99 -21.22
N SER A 66 0.24 -10.22 -20.11
CA SER A 66 0.72 -11.55 -19.76
C SER A 66 -0.42 -12.51 -19.42
N ALA A 67 -1.59 -12.03 -18.99
CA ALA A 67 -2.76 -12.87 -18.71
C ALA A 67 -3.20 -13.64 -19.96
N GLY A 68 -3.67 -14.87 -19.78
CA GLY A 68 -4.13 -15.72 -20.88
C GLY A 68 -3.97 -17.21 -20.61
N MET A 69 -4.22 -18.00 -21.65
CA MET A 69 -4.08 -19.45 -21.62
C MET A 69 -2.74 -19.88 -22.22
N TYR A 70 -1.82 -20.33 -21.37
CA TYR A 70 -0.56 -20.92 -21.79
C TYR A 70 -0.72 -22.41 -22.01
N GLN A 71 -0.02 -22.93 -23.03
CA GLN A 71 -0.03 -24.35 -23.36
C GLN A 71 1.40 -24.81 -23.62
N CYS A 72 1.81 -25.91 -22.97
CA CYS A 72 2.99 -26.66 -23.39
C CYS A 72 2.53 -27.86 -24.22
N LEU A 73 3.10 -28.00 -25.41
CA LEU A 73 2.76 -28.99 -26.40
C LEU A 73 4.00 -29.81 -26.72
N PHE A 74 3.95 -31.09 -26.35
CA PHE A 74 4.99 -32.07 -26.65
C PHE A 74 4.64 -32.87 -27.88
N ARG A 75 5.59 -33.07 -28.79
CA ARG A 75 5.40 -33.89 -30.00
C ARG A 75 6.58 -34.80 -30.28
N ASN A 76 6.28 -36.04 -30.64
CA ASN A 76 7.21 -36.96 -31.31
C ASN A 76 6.47 -37.67 -32.46
N ASP A 77 7.14 -38.60 -33.14
CA ASP A 77 6.60 -39.29 -34.32
C ASP A 77 5.37 -40.17 -34.01
N LEU A 78 5.09 -40.43 -32.73
CA LEU A 78 4.00 -41.31 -32.28
C LEU A 78 2.80 -40.53 -31.74
N GLY A 79 2.91 -39.21 -31.58
CA GLY A 79 1.78 -38.38 -31.17
C GLY A 79 2.16 -37.09 -30.45
N SER A 80 1.21 -36.58 -29.67
CA SER A 80 1.35 -35.33 -28.94
C SER A 80 0.65 -35.35 -27.59
N ALA A 81 1.20 -34.61 -26.63
CA ALA A 81 0.56 -34.33 -25.35
C ALA A 81 0.57 -32.84 -25.05
N THR A 82 -0.51 -32.34 -24.45
CA THR A 82 -0.69 -30.91 -24.16
C THR A 82 -1.11 -30.73 -22.72
N ARG A 83 -0.59 -29.67 -22.08
CA ARG A 83 -1.09 -29.19 -20.79
C ARG A 83 -1.45 -27.71 -20.88
N HIS A 84 -2.57 -27.36 -20.26
CA HIS A 84 -3.11 -26.00 -20.18
C HIS A 84 -2.77 -25.38 -18.82
N ILE A 85 -2.41 -24.10 -18.84
CA ILE A 85 -2.11 -23.27 -17.68
C ILE A 85 -2.79 -21.91 -17.89
N ARG A 86 -3.83 -21.62 -17.12
CA ARG A 86 -4.49 -20.32 -17.12
C ARG A 86 -3.76 -19.37 -16.16
N LEU A 87 -3.30 -18.23 -16.67
CA LEU A 87 -2.73 -17.16 -15.87
C LEU A 87 -3.71 -15.98 -15.80
N ASP A 88 -4.17 -15.67 -14.60
CA ASP A 88 -4.85 -14.42 -14.31
C ASP A 88 -3.85 -13.45 -13.65
N VAL A 89 -3.91 -12.18 -14.07
CA VAL A 89 -3.03 -11.13 -13.57
C VAL A 89 -3.85 -10.11 -12.78
N LYS A 90 -3.47 -9.91 -11.52
CA LYS A 90 -4.03 -8.89 -10.64
C LYS A 90 -3.10 -7.69 -10.57
N ASP A 91 -3.66 -6.50 -10.42
CA ASP A 91 -2.82 -5.36 -10.04
C ASP A 91 -2.58 -5.49 -8.52
N LYS A 92 -1.32 -5.47 -8.09
CA LYS A 92 -0.98 -5.46 -6.66
C LYS A 92 -1.65 -4.28 -5.92
N HIS A 93 -1.99 -3.24 -6.70
CA HIS A 93 -2.66 -2.02 -6.26
C HIS A 93 -3.97 -1.78 -7.02
N TRP A 94 -4.76 -2.82 -7.39
CA TRP A 94 -6.05 -2.59 -8.05
C TRP A 94 -7.04 -1.97 -7.07
N ILE A 95 -7.03 -0.65 -6.99
CA ILE A 95 -8.12 0.13 -6.44
C ILE A 95 -9.25 0.06 -7.49
N SER A 96 -10.45 -0.36 -7.08
CA SER A 96 -11.64 -0.27 -7.93
C SER A 96 -11.80 1.16 -8.46
N SER A 97 -12.58 1.35 -9.54
CA SER A 97 -12.80 2.70 -10.11
C SER A 97 -13.30 3.72 -9.09
N ASP A 98 -13.89 3.24 -7.99
CA ASP A 98 -14.41 4.00 -6.86
C ASP A 98 -13.68 3.71 -5.53
N GLY A 99 -12.55 3.00 -5.55
CA GLY A 99 -11.93 2.45 -4.34
C GLY A 99 -11.03 3.43 -3.57
N VAL A 100 -10.57 2.99 -2.41
CA VAL A 100 -9.53 3.66 -1.61
C VAL A 100 -8.57 2.61 -1.06
N HIS A 101 -7.28 2.92 -1.04
CA HIS A 101 -6.23 2.02 -0.57
C HIS A 101 -5.17 2.79 0.20
N ILE A 102 -4.73 2.23 1.32
CA ILE A 102 -3.67 2.82 2.14
C ILE A 102 -2.33 2.37 1.58
N VAL A 103 -1.59 3.28 0.95
CA VAL A 103 -0.30 3.02 0.33
C VAL A 103 0.85 3.03 1.34
N GLU A 104 0.73 3.84 2.40
CA GLU A 104 1.68 3.83 3.52
C GLU A 104 0.91 3.80 4.85
N PRO A 105 0.86 2.64 5.52
CA PRO A 105 0.16 2.52 6.80
C PRO A 105 0.95 3.20 7.93
N PRO A 106 0.27 3.63 9.01
CA PRO A 106 0.93 4.07 10.22
C PRO A 106 1.74 2.93 10.82
N ARG A 107 2.89 3.29 11.39
CA ARG A 107 3.78 2.35 12.06
C ARG A 107 3.45 2.29 13.54
N ASN A 108 3.71 1.14 14.16
CA ASN A 108 3.71 1.05 15.62
C ASN A 108 4.78 1.99 16.18
N VAL A 109 4.45 2.70 17.25
CA VAL A 109 5.34 3.67 17.91
C VAL A 109 5.53 3.24 19.36
N THR A 110 6.78 3.27 19.82
CA THR A 110 7.10 3.18 21.25
C THR A 110 7.70 4.52 21.65
N SER A 111 7.15 5.16 22.69
CA SER A 111 7.64 6.46 23.16
C SER A 111 7.55 6.56 24.69
N MET A 112 8.28 7.50 25.26
CA MET A 112 8.30 7.74 26.70
C MET A 112 7.14 8.65 27.10
N GLU A 113 6.51 8.36 28.23
CA GLU A 113 5.50 9.22 28.85
C GLU A 113 6.01 10.67 28.94
N GLY A 114 5.14 11.63 28.61
CA GLY A 114 5.47 13.05 28.52
C GLY A 114 5.97 13.51 27.14
N SER A 115 6.27 12.58 26.22
CA SER A 115 6.73 12.91 24.87
C SER A 115 5.57 13.25 23.93
N ASP A 116 5.88 13.91 22.82
CA ASP A 116 4.95 14.10 21.70
C ASP A 116 5.13 12.98 20.67
N VAL A 117 4.03 12.50 20.10
CA VAL A 117 4.02 11.41 19.10
C VAL A 117 3.31 11.86 17.84
N LYS A 118 3.91 11.58 16.67
CA LYS A 118 3.32 11.79 15.35
C LYS A 118 3.13 10.46 14.63
N MET A 119 1.90 10.17 14.21
CA MET A 119 1.54 9.06 13.34
C MET A 119 1.07 9.59 11.99
N THR A 120 1.54 8.96 10.91
CA THR A 120 1.20 9.33 9.52
C THR A 120 0.56 8.17 8.80
N CYS A 121 -0.35 8.46 7.88
CA CYS A 121 -1.10 7.49 7.10
C CYS A 121 -1.33 8.06 5.70
N ARG A 122 -0.85 7.38 4.65
CA ARG A 122 -0.97 7.82 3.26
C ARG A 122 -1.83 6.86 2.47
N ALA A 123 -2.78 7.40 1.72
CA ALA A 123 -3.75 6.65 0.95
C ALA A 123 -3.97 7.27 -0.42
N GLU A 124 -4.39 6.42 -1.35
CA GLU A 124 -4.82 6.80 -2.69
C GLU A 124 -6.29 6.46 -2.84
N GLY A 125 -7.06 7.40 -3.40
CA GLY A 125 -8.48 7.22 -3.68
C GLY A 125 -8.75 7.34 -5.18
N ARG A 126 -9.86 6.75 -5.63
CA ARG A 126 -10.44 7.08 -6.93
C ARG A 126 -11.87 7.56 -6.75
N PRO A 127 -12.19 8.81 -7.14
CA PRO A 127 -11.31 9.94 -7.49
C PRO A 127 -10.22 10.27 -6.45
N SER A 128 -9.14 10.95 -6.87
CA SER A 128 -7.86 11.15 -6.12
C SER A 128 -7.94 11.91 -4.80
N SER A 129 -9.08 12.51 -4.46
CA SER A 129 -9.27 13.19 -3.17
C SER A 129 -9.59 12.19 -2.07
N VAL A 130 -8.72 12.09 -1.06
CA VAL A 130 -8.94 11.33 0.17
C VAL A 130 -8.93 12.25 1.39
N THR A 131 -9.78 11.94 2.37
CA THR A 131 -9.83 12.61 3.67
C THR A 131 -9.54 11.60 4.76
N TYR A 132 -9.04 12.07 5.91
CA TYR A 132 -8.59 11.22 6.99
C TYR A 132 -9.43 11.39 8.25
N GLN A 133 -9.57 10.31 9.01
CA GLN A 133 -10.08 10.33 10.37
C GLN A 133 -9.25 9.37 11.22
N TRP A 134 -9.03 9.74 12.48
CA TRP A 134 -8.30 8.91 13.43
C TRP A 134 -9.21 8.51 14.59
N TYR A 135 -9.02 7.28 15.06
CA TYR A 135 -9.79 6.72 16.16
C TYR A 135 -8.87 6.10 17.21
N LYS A 136 -9.26 6.24 18.48
CA LYS A 136 -8.75 5.47 19.60
C LYS A 136 -9.94 4.80 20.28
N ASP A 137 -9.85 3.51 20.59
CA ASP A 137 -10.93 2.77 21.24
C ASP A 137 -12.27 2.88 20.49
N ARG A 138 -12.19 2.94 19.15
CA ARG A 138 -13.32 3.14 18.21
C ARG A 138 -14.00 4.51 18.27
N LEU A 139 -13.53 5.42 19.12
CA LEU A 139 -14.01 6.80 19.20
C LEU A 139 -13.12 7.72 18.39
N ASN A 140 -13.71 8.72 17.72
CA ASN A 140 -12.93 9.71 16.99
C ASN A 140 -12.05 10.49 17.98
N VAL A 141 -10.77 10.64 17.68
CA VAL A 141 -9.79 11.27 18.59
C VAL A 141 -10.18 12.71 18.96
N ASN A 142 -10.86 13.44 18.05
CA ASN A 142 -11.32 14.81 18.30
C ASN A 142 -12.49 14.88 19.31
N SER A 143 -13.15 13.76 19.59
CA SER A 143 -14.25 13.65 20.57
C SER A 143 -13.93 12.72 21.74
N HIS A 144 -12.68 12.26 21.85
CA HIS A 144 -12.28 11.27 22.86
C HIS A 144 -12.07 11.92 24.24
N PRO A 145 -12.74 11.48 25.33
CA PRO A 145 -12.76 12.17 26.63
C PRO A 145 -11.40 12.44 27.29
N GLY A 146 -10.37 11.62 27.03
CA GLY A 146 -9.01 11.78 27.59
C GLY A 146 -7.94 12.28 26.61
N LEU A 147 -8.31 12.51 25.34
CA LEU A 147 -7.35 12.69 24.26
C LEU A 147 -7.64 13.91 23.38
N SER A 148 -8.90 14.31 23.21
CA SER A 148 -9.32 15.38 22.29
C SER A 148 -8.63 16.73 22.53
N ALA A 149 -8.29 17.04 23.77
CA ALA A 149 -7.61 18.28 24.14
C ALA A 149 -6.12 18.34 23.74
N ARG A 150 -5.50 17.19 23.42
CA ARG A 150 -4.06 17.05 23.18
C ARG A 150 -3.71 16.55 21.77
N VAL A 151 -4.71 16.39 20.90
CA VAL A 151 -4.50 15.92 19.52
C VAL A 151 -4.54 17.05 18.52
N MET A 152 -3.64 16.96 17.54
CA MET A 152 -3.67 17.77 16.33
C MET A 152 -3.81 16.82 15.14
N VAL A 153 -4.91 16.95 14.41
CA VAL A 153 -5.20 16.12 13.23
C VAL A 153 -5.15 17.00 11.99
N ASN A 154 -4.30 16.64 11.01
CA ASN A 154 -4.32 17.26 9.70
C ASN A 154 -5.17 16.43 8.73
N ASN A 155 -6.34 16.97 8.36
CA ASN A 155 -7.28 16.40 7.41
C ASN A 155 -7.38 17.35 6.22
N ASN A 156 -6.63 17.09 5.14
CA ASN A 156 -6.63 17.96 3.96
C ASN A 156 -8.00 17.97 3.25
N ASN A 157 -8.92 18.82 3.71
CA ASN A 157 -10.20 19.09 3.07
C ASN A 157 -10.01 20.23 2.05
N ASN A 158 -9.68 19.89 0.81
CA ASN A 158 -9.92 20.83 -0.30
C ASN A 158 -11.43 20.90 -0.61
N ASN A 159 -12.17 21.58 0.26
CA ASN A 159 -13.42 22.25 -0.10
C ASN A 159 -13.17 23.75 0.10
N ASN A 160 -12.70 24.41 -0.96
CA ASN A 160 -12.78 25.86 -1.10
C ASN A 160 -14.25 26.28 -1.07
N ASN A 161 -14.80 26.46 0.13
CA ASN A 161 -16.07 27.16 0.36
C ASN A 161 -16.06 27.93 1.69
N ASN A 162 -14.88 28.34 2.17
CA ASN A 162 -14.83 29.47 3.10
C ASN A 162 -14.76 30.77 2.28
N LYS A 163 -15.88 31.12 1.61
CA LYS A 163 -16.15 32.52 1.28
C LYS A 163 -16.36 33.25 2.60
N ASN A 164 -15.26 33.60 3.26
CA ASN A 164 -15.27 34.72 4.19
C ASN A 164 -15.56 35.96 3.35
N VAL A 165 -16.84 36.31 3.29
CA VAL A 165 -17.32 37.64 2.89
C VAL A 165 -16.78 38.62 3.93
N ASN A 166 -15.55 39.11 3.71
CA ASN A 166 -15.07 40.30 4.38
C ASN A 166 -15.33 41.49 3.48
N ILE A 167 -16.40 42.20 3.81
CA ILE A 167 -16.71 43.55 3.38
C ILE A 167 -15.58 44.45 3.89
N ASN A 168 -14.74 44.99 3.00
CA ASN A 168 -14.23 46.35 3.18
C ASN A 168 -13.79 47.00 1.87
N LYS A 169 -14.01 48.31 1.85
CA LYS A 169 -14.18 49.21 0.70
C LYS A 169 -12.85 49.64 0.06
N ASN A 170 -12.96 49.98 -1.22
CA ASN A 170 -12.18 50.98 -1.98
C ASN A 170 -10.68 50.73 -2.26
N LYS A 171 -10.35 50.43 -3.53
CA LYS A 171 -9.77 51.41 -4.47
C LYS A 171 -9.70 50.85 -5.91
N LEU A 172 -10.11 51.67 -6.86
CA LEU A 172 -10.08 51.40 -8.30
C LEU A 172 -8.69 51.62 -8.92
N LYS A 173 -8.35 50.73 -9.87
CA LYS A 173 -7.63 50.90 -11.17
C LYS A 173 -6.08 51.02 -11.16
N PRO A 174 -5.39 50.76 -12.32
CA PRO A 174 -5.79 50.03 -13.54
C PRO A 174 -4.76 49.00 -14.09
N HIS A 175 -5.20 48.26 -15.10
CA HIS A 175 -4.43 47.42 -16.03
C HIS A 175 -3.18 48.09 -16.62
N HIS A 176 -2.08 47.33 -16.72
CA HIS A 176 -1.21 47.31 -17.91
C HIS A 176 -0.48 45.96 -18.04
N LYS A 177 -0.56 45.35 -19.23
CA LYS A 177 0.24 44.21 -19.67
C LYS A 177 1.60 44.72 -20.16
N HIS A 178 2.69 44.03 -19.84
CA HIS A 178 3.82 43.85 -20.76
C HIS A 178 4.60 42.58 -20.43
N HIS A 179 4.80 41.75 -21.45
CA HIS A 179 5.78 40.67 -21.48
C HIS A 179 7.20 41.25 -21.48
N HIS A 180 8.11 40.70 -20.67
CA HIS A 180 9.51 40.55 -21.05
C HIS A 180 10.13 39.33 -20.35
N HIS A 181 10.96 38.66 -21.12
CA HIS A 181 11.68 37.43 -20.85
C HIS A 181 13.08 37.81 -20.34
N HIS A 182 13.46 37.40 -19.12
CA HIS A 182 14.87 37.22 -18.73
C HIS A 182 14.98 36.31 -17.50
N ASN A 183 15.93 35.39 -17.60
CA ASN A 183 16.29 34.36 -16.63
C ASN A 183 16.56 34.91 -15.23
N ASN A 184 16.09 34.19 -14.20
CA ASN A 184 16.70 34.17 -12.89
C ASN A 184 16.44 32.82 -12.22
N VAL A 185 17.50 32.29 -11.62
CA VAL A 185 17.55 31.11 -10.74
C VAL A 185 16.40 31.19 -9.73
N MET A 186 15.61 30.12 -9.64
CA MET A 186 14.79 29.85 -8.46
C MET A 186 15.35 28.59 -7.82
N ASP A 187 15.84 28.75 -6.61
CA ASP A 187 15.88 27.68 -5.64
C ASP A 187 14.43 27.17 -5.54
N ASP A 188 14.20 25.94 -6.00
CA ASP A 188 12.96 25.23 -5.73
C ASP A 188 12.98 24.90 -4.23
N ASP A 189 12.50 25.84 -3.42
CA ASP A 189 11.89 25.54 -2.12
C ASP A 189 10.68 24.65 -2.42
N ASP A 190 10.95 23.35 -2.52
CA ASP A 190 9.99 22.28 -2.60
C ASP A 190 9.29 22.16 -1.24
N ASP A 191 8.41 23.13 -0.93
CA ASP A 191 7.40 23.00 0.12
C ASP A 191 6.30 22.06 -0.40
N ASP A 192 6.69 20.80 -0.56
CA ASP A 192 5.81 19.68 -0.85
C ASP A 192 4.98 19.39 0.40
N THR A 193 3.99 20.24 0.68
CA THR A 193 2.91 19.88 1.59
C THR A 193 2.07 18.79 0.90
N ASP A 194 2.55 17.56 0.98
CA ASP A 194 1.93 16.39 0.38
C ASP A 194 0.50 16.21 0.94
N ASN A 195 -0.46 16.63 0.13
CA ASN A 195 -1.88 16.59 0.48
C ASN A 195 -2.43 15.14 0.61
N SER A 196 -1.62 14.12 0.30
CA SER A 196 -2.00 12.71 0.40
C SER A 196 -1.75 12.10 1.78
N ILE A 197 -1.21 12.82 2.77
CA ILE A 197 -0.84 12.26 4.08
C ILE A 197 -1.76 12.74 5.22
N GLY A 198 -2.47 11.82 5.84
CA GLY A 198 -3.19 12.03 7.09
C GLY A 198 -2.25 11.96 8.29
N THR A 199 -2.25 13.00 9.14
CA THR A 199 -1.36 13.08 10.30
C THR A 199 -2.16 13.19 11.60
N LEU A 200 -1.79 12.38 12.59
CA LEU A 200 -2.22 12.51 13.98
C LEU A 200 -0.99 12.83 14.85
N THR A 201 -1.02 13.97 15.53
CA THR A 201 -0.05 14.30 16.58
C THR A 201 -0.74 14.25 17.93
N ILE A 202 -0.13 13.59 18.90
CA ILE A 202 -0.58 13.55 20.30
C ILE A 202 0.50 14.23 21.12
N VAL A 203 0.14 15.30 21.83
CA VAL A 203 1.06 16.07 22.67
C VAL A 203 1.04 15.52 24.08
N ASN A 204 2.22 15.42 24.72
CA ASN A 204 2.37 15.05 26.11
C ASN A 204 1.63 13.73 26.44
N ILE A 205 2.07 12.63 25.83
CA ILE A 205 1.42 11.32 25.96
C ILE A 205 1.44 10.82 27.41
N SER A 206 0.36 10.21 27.87
CA SER A 206 0.28 9.53 29.18
C SER A 206 0.12 8.01 29.01
N LYS A 207 0.22 7.25 30.10
CA LYS A 207 -0.04 5.80 30.02
C LYS A 207 -1.45 5.44 29.52
N ASP A 208 -2.44 6.31 29.69
CA ASP A 208 -3.80 6.11 29.18
C ASP A 208 -3.91 6.24 27.65
N ASP A 209 -2.89 6.82 27.01
CA ASP A 209 -2.80 6.92 25.55
C ASP A 209 -2.29 5.61 24.91
N ASP A 210 -1.78 4.67 25.71
CA ASP A 210 -1.34 3.35 25.23
C ASP A 210 -2.49 2.59 24.55
N GLY A 211 -2.22 1.98 23.40
CA GLY A 211 -3.16 1.11 22.72
C GLY A 211 -3.25 1.31 21.21
N TRP A 212 -4.36 0.83 20.66
CA TRP A 212 -4.60 0.81 19.22
C TRP A 212 -5.21 2.11 18.71
N TYR A 213 -4.60 2.63 17.64
CA TYR A 213 -5.10 3.75 16.87
C TYR A 213 -5.43 3.31 15.46
N THR A 214 -6.60 3.70 14.96
CA THR A 214 -7.04 3.39 13.60
C THR A 214 -6.96 4.65 12.74
N CYS A 215 -6.22 4.59 11.64
CA CYS A 215 -6.35 5.53 10.53
C CYS A 215 -7.49 5.07 9.62
N ALA A 216 -8.40 5.97 9.26
CA ALA A 216 -9.41 5.75 8.24
C ALA A 216 -9.27 6.77 7.11
N ALA A 217 -8.97 6.28 5.90
CA ALA A 217 -8.92 7.09 4.69
C ALA A 217 -10.23 6.92 3.90
N THR A 218 -10.85 8.04 3.54
CA THR A 218 -12.16 8.08 2.86
C THR A 218 -12.05 8.86 1.57
N ASN A 219 -12.40 8.25 0.43
CA ASN A 219 -12.49 8.99 -0.84
C ASN A 219 -13.78 9.79 -0.94
N ASN A 220 -13.91 10.65 -1.95
CA ASN A 220 -15.10 11.48 -2.18
C ASN A 220 -16.37 10.69 -2.57
N VAL A 221 -16.27 9.40 -2.92
CA VAL A 221 -17.41 8.51 -3.13
C VAL A 221 -17.91 7.90 -1.82
N GLY A 222 -17.13 8.03 -0.74
CA GLY A 222 -17.46 7.49 0.58
C GLY A 222 -16.96 6.06 0.82
N ARG A 223 -16.10 5.51 -0.05
CA ARG A 223 -15.36 4.27 0.29
C ARG A 223 -14.33 4.57 1.35
N VAL A 224 -14.14 3.62 2.26
CA VAL A 224 -13.25 3.76 3.41
C VAL A 224 -12.26 2.60 3.46
N ALA A 225 -10.98 2.92 3.61
CA ALA A 225 -9.93 1.97 4.00
C ALA A 225 -9.49 2.28 5.43
N LYS A 226 -9.24 1.24 6.23
CA LYS A 226 -8.81 1.37 7.63
C LYS A 226 -7.59 0.53 7.89
N VAL A 227 -6.70 1.02 8.75
CA VAL A 227 -5.52 0.30 9.24
C VAL A 227 -5.18 0.76 10.64
N ASP A 228 -4.63 -0.16 11.44
CA ASP A 228 -4.31 0.08 12.84
C ASP A 228 -2.80 0.20 13.06
N ALA A 229 -2.42 1.00 14.05
CA ALA A 229 -1.08 1.05 14.63
C ALA A 229 -1.17 1.07 16.15
N TYR A 230 -0.18 0.46 16.80
CA TYR A 230 -0.08 0.41 18.25
C TYR A 230 0.84 1.54 18.76
N LEU A 231 0.35 2.31 19.73
CA LEU A 231 1.17 3.20 20.55
C LEU A 231 1.48 2.51 21.88
N ASN A 232 2.76 2.22 22.09
CA ASN A 232 3.28 1.71 23.35
C ASN A 232 3.90 2.87 24.15
N VAL A 233 3.29 3.22 25.28
CA VAL A 233 3.79 4.27 26.17
C VAL A 233 4.61 3.63 27.29
N THR A 234 5.89 4.00 27.34
CA THR A 234 6.86 3.53 28.32
C THR A 234 7.09 4.59 29.39
N CYS A 235 7.25 4.17 30.64
CA CYS A 235 7.63 5.05 31.74
C CYS A 235 9.07 4.73 32.15
N GLU A 236 9.84 5.72 32.61
CA GLU A 236 11.12 5.41 33.27
C GLU A 236 10.85 4.62 34.55
N LEU A 237 11.31 3.37 34.59
CA LEU A 237 11.25 2.49 35.77
C LEU A 237 11.79 3.17 37.03
N LEU A 238 12.73 4.11 36.90
CA LEU A 238 13.31 4.86 38.02
C LEU A 238 12.31 5.81 38.68
N ALA A 239 11.37 6.39 37.94
CA ALA A 239 10.35 7.28 38.49
C ALA A 239 9.32 6.50 39.34
N CYS A 240 8.87 5.32 38.87
CA CYS A 240 7.98 4.46 39.64
C CYS A 240 8.67 3.86 40.88
N LEU A 241 9.95 3.50 40.79
CA LEU A 241 10.71 2.97 41.93
C LEU A 241 10.93 4.05 43.01
N ASN A 242 11.23 5.29 42.60
CA ASN A 242 11.42 6.39 43.55
C ASN A 242 10.12 6.78 44.26
N ILE A 243 8.97 6.74 43.58
CA ILE A 243 7.66 6.96 44.21
C ILE A 243 7.33 5.80 45.18
N TYR A 244 7.56 4.55 44.79
CA TYR A 244 7.37 3.37 45.66
C TYR A 244 8.25 3.43 46.92
N LEU A 245 9.53 3.81 46.76
CA LEU A 245 10.47 3.97 47.87
C LEU A 245 10.14 5.18 48.75
N ALA A 246 9.63 6.28 48.17
CA ALA A 246 9.20 7.46 48.92
C ALA A 246 7.95 7.17 49.76
N LEU A 247 6.94 6.49 49.19
CA LEU A 247 5.71 6.11 49.88
C LEU A 247 5.99 5.11 51.02
N ASN A 248 6.88 4.14 50.82
CA ASN A 248 7.23 3.15 51.84
C ASN A 248 8.21 3.65 52.92
N LYS A 249 8.97 4.73 52.69
CA LYS A 249 9.76 5.38 53.76
C LYS A 249 8.90 6.13 54.78
N SER A 250 7.68 6.51 54.41
CA SER A 250 6.72 7.18 55.30
C SER A 250 6.11 6.27 56.38
N PHE A 251 6.27 4.94 56.25
CA PHE A 251 5.71 3.94 57.16
C PHE A 251 6.70 3.37 58.19
N ILE A 252 7.96 3.82 58.18
CA ILE A 252 9.01 3.30 59.09
C ILE A 252 9.27 4.24 60.29
N TRP A 253 8.53 5.36 60.42
CA TRP A 253 8.63 6.29 61.56
C TRP A 253 7.28 6.62 62.20
N ARG A 254 6.49 5.59 62.54
CA ARG A 254 5.41 5.69 63.54
C ARG A 254 5.38 4.44 64.42
#